data_AF-A0A0S7ZIP5-F1
#
_entry.id   AF-A0A0S7ZIP5-F1
#
_cell.length_a   1.000
_cell.length_b   1.000
_cell.length_c   1.000
_cell.angle_alpha   90.00
_cell.angle_beta   90.00
_cell.angle_gamma   90.00
#
_symmetry.space_group_name_H-M   'P 1'
#
loop_
_entity.id
_entity.type
_entity.pdbx_description
1 polymer ?
#
loop_
_entity_poly.entity_id
_entity_poly.type
_entity_poly.pdbx_seq_one_letter_code
_entity_poly.pdbx_strand_id
1 'polypeptide(L)'
;MFDREKKKTHTFGMDIEQALEFLGLSISTTTEDLNSTFRKLAKKYHPDFNQGKEKWAHGKMTQLNIAYETALKYFTSPGEVTETAKKTYDIPFSARFNQAVQVVLGAILLYYQYGLENVHLRKEGSRRFRYRESLRQIERGITRLEVLKPSALLDTQQKKLELFVNFSRAFLQNMLIEKYFVPSGIEIEHRAYRHYAEGCSMLDYAIKDAFFGDRLIRIRSGSFYQKISLSYEEFLIIIARYHKSSWIPETIIKIYLLEMFTKIIKLFKSMRY
;
A
#
# COMPACT_ATOMS: atom_id res chain seq x y z
N MET A 1 34.76 -37.41 -12.82
CA MET A 1 35.47 -36.17 -12.47
C MET A 1 35.04 -35.12 -13.48
N PHE A 2 33.94 -34.41 -13.22
CA PHE A 2 33.53 -33.24 -13.99
C PHE A 2 33.09 -32.19 -12.99
N ASP A 3 33.98 -31.23 -12.85
CA ASP A 3 33.92 -30.11 -11.94
C ASP A 3 32.87 -29.10 -12.44
N ARG A 4 31.93 -28.72 -11.57
CA ARG A 4 31.03 -27.59 -11.80
C ARG A 4 31.38 -26.54 -10.75
N GLU A 5 32.33 -25.68 -11.10
CA GLU A 5 32.57 -24.42 -10.43
C GLU A 5 31.30 -23.55 -10.47
N LYS A 6 30.53 -23.58 -9.38
CA LYS A 6 29.55 -22.52 -9.09
C LYS A 6 30.34 -21.32 -8.60
N LYS A 7 30.48 -20.32 -9.48
CA LYS A 7 30.88 -18.95 -9.15
C LYS A 7 30.13 -18.46 -7.91
N LYS A 8 30.85 -18.33 -6.79
CA LYS A 8 30.38 -17.67 -5.58
C LYS A 8 30.28 -16.17 -5.86
N THR A 9 29.07 -15.67 -6.07
CA THR A 9 28.79 -14.24 -5.94
C THR A 9 28.86 -13.87 -4.48
N HIS A 10 29.88 -13.09 -4.13
CA HIS A 10 30.12 -12.56 -2.80
C HIS A 10 29.11 -11.43 -2.50
N THR A 11 27.99 -11.78 -1.85
CA THR A 11 27.11 -10.83 -1.18
C THR A 11 27.47 -10.84 0.30
N PHE A 12 27.78 -9.67 0.88
CA PHE A 12 27.81 -9.46 2.33
C PHE A 12 26.40 -9.77 2.88
N GLY A 13 26.15 -11.04 3.20
CA GLY A 13 24.87 -11.54 3.68
C GLY A 13 25.08 -12.23 5.01
N MET A 14 24.33 -11.79 6.02
CA MET A 14 24.17 -12.54 7.27
C MET A 14 23.33 -13.79 6.95
N ASP A 15 23.76 -14.95 7.43
CA ASP A 15 22.97 -16.18 7.27
C ASP A 15 21.73 -16.16 8.18
N ILE A 16 20.70 -16.97 7.88
CA ILE A 16 19.45 -16.98 8.65
C ILE A 16 19.67 -17.39 10.11
N GLU A 17 20.55 -18.35 10.37
CA GLU A 17 20.88 -18.78 11.73
C GLU A 17 21.53 -17.64 12.53
N GLN A 18 22.47 -16.93 11.91
CA GLN A 18 23.14 -15.75 12.50
C GLN A 18 22.17 -14.59 12.73
N ALA A 19 21.22 -14.39 11.81
CA ALA A 19 20.20 -13.36 11.93
C ALA A 19 19.23 -13.63 13.09
N LEU A 20 18.78 -14.89 13.23
CA LEU A 20 17.88 -15.30 14.32
C LEU A 20 18.60 -15.27 15.68
N GLU A 21 19.86 -15.69 15.75
CA GLU A 21 20.69 -15.57 16.95
C GLU A 21 20.90 -14.11 17.36
N PHE A 22 21.22 -13.23 16.40
CA PHE A 22 21.37 -11.79 16.66
C PHE A 22 20.08 -11.15 17.19
N LEU A 23 18.93 -11.59 16.67
CA LEU A 23 17.61 -11.12 17.10
C LEU A 23 17.14 -11.82 18.39
N GLY A 24 17.79 -12.90 18.83
CA GLY A 24 17.36 -13.71 19.97
C GLY A 24 16.03 -14.43 19.73
N LEU A 25 15.78 -14.86 18.50
CA LEU A 25 14.53 -15.51 18.08
C LEU A 25 14.79 -16.95 17.63
N SER A 26 13.75 -17.79 17.71
CA SER A 26 13.76 -19.15 17.18
C SER A 26 13.27 -19.17 15.74
N ILE A 27 13.62 -20.21 14.99
CA ILE A 27 13.11 -20.41 13.62
C ILE A 27 11.59 -20.66 13.56
N SER A 28 10.97 -21.01 14.71
CA SER A 28 9.53 -21.18 14.87
C SER A 28 8.77 -19.89 15.23
N THR A 29 9.47 -18.75 15.33
CA THR A 29 8.91 -17.47 15.75
C THR A 29 8.08 -16.81 14.64
N THR A 30 7.05 -16.02 15.01
CA THR A 30 6.17 -15.36 14.02
C THR A 30 6.74 -14.04 13.49
N THR A 31 6.21 -13.54 12.37
CA THR A 31 6.58 -12.21 11.85
C THR A 31 6.19 -11.07 12.81
N GLU A 32 5.20 -11.26 13.67
CA GLU A 32 4.77 -10.27 14.67
C GLU A 32 5.80 -10.15 15.80
N ASP A 33 6.31 -11.29 16.26
CA ASP A 33 7.40 -11.35 17.24
C ASP A 33 8.71 -10.79 16.66
N LEU A 34 9.01 -11.08 15.38
CA LEU A 34 10.14 -10.47 14.67
C LEU A 34 10.05 -8.93 14.67
N ASN A 35 8.87 -8.38 14.34
CA ASN A 35 8.62 -6.94 14.35
C ASN A 35 8.73 -6.33 15.75
N SER A 36 8.19 -7.01 16.75
CA SER A 36 8.24 -6.58 18.15
C SER A 36 9.69 -6.49 18.65
N THR A 37 10.47 -7.54 18.38
CA THR A 37 11.88 -7.65 18.78
C THR A 37 12.76 -6.64 18.04
N PHE A 38 12.54 -6.44 16.73
CA PHE A 38 13.22 -5.41 15.96
C PHE A 38 13.00 -4.01 16.55
N ARG A 39 11.76 -3.65 16.90
CA ARG A 39 11.46 -2.34 17.51
C ARG A 39 12.18 -2.14 18.84
N LYS A 40 12.23 -3.18 19.68
CA LYS A 40 12.95 -3.15 20.97
C LYS A 40 14.45 -2.93 20.77
N LEU A 41 15.06 -3.66 19.82
CA LEU A 41 16.48 -3.54 19.52
C LEU A 41 16.82 -2.23 18.78
N ALA A 42 15.95 -1.74 17.90
CA ALA A 42 16.13 -0.47 17.20
C ALA A 42 16.14 0.70 18.18
N LYS A 43 15.24 0.69 19.19
CA LYS A 43 15.27 1.68 20.28
C LYS A 43 16.56 1.59 21.11
N LYS A 44 17.08 0.38 21.32
CA LYS A 44 18.34 0.15 22.06
C LYS A 44 19.58 0.65 21.31
N TYR A 45 19.61 0.49 19.99
CA TYR A 45 20.77 0.81 19.15
C TYR A 45 20.66 2.14 18.40
N HIS A 46 19.57 2.89 18.54
CA HIS A 46 19.40 4.16 17.85
C HIS A 46 20.51 5.16 18.24
N PRO A 47 21.13 5.87 17.28
CA PRO A 47 22.16 6.87 17.55
C PRO A 47 21.71 7.93 18.56
N ASP A 48 20.46 8.39 18.49
CA ASP A 48 19.90 9.39 19.41
C ASP A 48 19.93 8.99 20.89
N PHE A 49 19.84 7.69 21.20
CA PHE A 49 19.92 7.18 22.57
C PHE A 49 21.35 6.77 22.98
N ASN A 50 22.33 6.88 22.08
CA ASN A 50 23.71 6.44 22.26
C ASN A 50 24.72 7.55 21.89
N GLN A 51 24.50 8.74 22.43
CA GLN A 51 25.34 9.92 22.21
C GLN A 51 26.80 9.63 22.67
N GLY A 52 27.77 9.96 21.81
CA GLY A 52 29.20 9.65 22.03
C GLY A 52 29.64 8.26 21.58
N LYS A 53 28.73 7.39 21.11
CA LYS A 53 29.03 6.07 20.52
C LYS A 53 28.40 5.89 19.14
N GLU A 54 28.33 6.96 18.37
CA GLU A 54 27.60 7.05 17.09
C GLU A 54 28.05 5.99 16.07
N LYS A 55 29.37 5.78 15.91
CA LYS A 55 29.90 4.76 15.00
C LYS A 55 29.49 3.34 15.40
N TRP A 56 29.46 3.05 16.69
CA TRP A 56 29.03 1.75 17.22
C TRP A 56 27.52 1.55 17.07
N ALA A 57 26.73 2.58 17.39
CA ALA A 57 25.28 2.58 17.23
C ALA A 57 24.87 2.40 15.76
N HIS A 58 25.53 3.12 14.85
CA HIS A 58 25.33 2.96 13.41
C HIS A 58 25.68 1.54 12.93
N GLY A 59 26.81 0.99 13.39
CA GLY A 59 27.22 -0.38 13.07
C GLY A 59 26.20 -1.42 13.56
N LYS A 60 25.71 -1.27 14.79
CA LYS A 60 24.68 -2.17 15.36
C LYS A 60 23.32 -2.02 14.70
N MET A 61 22.91 -0.80 14.35
CA MET A 61 21.67 -0.55 13.60
C MET A 61 21.74 -1.16 12.20
N THR A 62 22.89 -1.08 11.54
CA THR A 62 23.12 -1.72 10.23
C THR A 62 23.03 -3.23 10.34
N GLN A 63 23.67 -3.84 11.35
CA GLN A 63 23.56 -5.29 11.62
C GLN A 63 22.11 -5.71 11.92
N LEU A 64 21.39 -4.92 12.71
CA LEU A 64 19.99 -5.18 13.04
C LEU A 64 19.08 -5.13 11.80
N ASN A 65 19.28 -4.17 10.90
CA ASN A 65 18.52 -4.08 9.66
C ASN A 65 18.79 -5.28 8.75
N ILE A 66 20.06 -5.69 8.60
CA ILE A 66 20.45 -6.86 7.80
C ILE A 66 19.83 -8.14 8.39
N ALA A 67 19.90 -8.32 9.71
CA ALA A 67 19.30 -9.47 10.40
C ALA A 67 17.78 -9.51 10.19
N TYR A 68 17.11 -8.35 10.35
CA TYR A 68 15.67 -8.24 10.18
C TYR A 68 15.24 -8.48 8.72
N GLU A 69 15.95 -7.94 7.74
CA GLU A 69 15.67 -8.18 6.32
C GLU A 69 15.85 -9.65 5.96
N THR A 70 16.90 -10.30 6.47
CA THR A 70 17.18 -11.73 6.25
C THR A 70 16.10 -12.61 6.87
N ALA A 71 15.74 -12.36 8.14
CA ALA A 71 14.68 -13.09 8.84
C ALA A 71 13.30 -12.84 8.20
N LEU A 72 12.99 -11.58 7.85
CA LEU A 72 11.74 -11.25 7.18
C LEU A 72 11.66 -11.94 5.82
N LYS A 73 12.73 -11.94 5.03
CA LYS A 73 12.79 -12.67 3.76
C LYS A 73 12.62 -14.17 3.97
N TYR A 74 13.15 -14.76 5.03
CA TYR A 74 12.92 -16.18 5.35
C TYR A 74 11.44 -16.45 5.70
N PHE A 75 10.85 -15.65 6.61
CA PHE A 75 9.45 -15.82 7.00
C PHE A 75 8.43 -15.43 5.91
N THR A 76 8.84 -14.68 4.89
CA THR A 76 7.96 -14.18 3.81
C THR A 76 8.30 -14.74 2.43
N SER A 77 9.41 -15.46 2.26
CA SER A 77 9.70 -16.18 1.02
C SER A 77 8.79 -17.40 0.94
N PRO A 78 8.02 -17.56 -0.14
CA PRO A 78 7.43 -18.85 -0.45
C PRO A 78 8.61 -19.80 -0.71
N GLY A 79 8.86 -20.72 0.21
CA GLY A 79 9.91 -21.71 0.04
C GLY A 79 9.75 -22.45 -1.29
N GLU A 80 10.87 -22.69 -1.97
CA GLU A 80 10.98 -23.72 -2.98
C GLU A 80 10.35 -24.99 -2.43
N VAL A 81 9.38 -25.52 -3.19
CA VAL A 81 8.60 -26.70 -2.83
C VAL A 81 9.54 -27.90 -2.91
N THR A 82 10.25 -28.21 -1.84
CA THR A 82 10.72 -29.58 -1.61
C THR A 82 9.52 -30.39 -1.15
N GLU A 83 9.13 -31.31 -2.04
CA GLU A 83 8.06 -32.28 -1.91
C GLU A 83 8.20 -33.15 -0.66
N THR A 84 7.88 -32.65 0.52
CA THR A 84 7.61 -33.51 1.67
C THR A 84 6.67 -32.80 2.64
N ALA A 85 5.65 -33.55 3.07
CA ALA A 85 4.69 -33.26 4.13
C ALA A 85 3.47 -32.38 3.77
N LYS A 86 2.55 -33.01 3.04
CA LYS A 86 1.09 -32.87 3.26
C LYS A 86 0.78 -32.82 4.76
N LYS A 87 0.36 -31.65 5.25
CA LYS A 87 -0.67 -31.43 6.28
C LYS A 87 -0.97 -29.92 6.34
N THR A 88 -1.58 -29.41 5.27
CA THR A 88 -2.05 -28.03 5.22
C THR A 88 -3.30 -27.92 6.09
N TYR A 89 -3.17 -27.29 7.26
CA TYR A 89 -4.33 -26.67 7.89
C TYR A 89 -4.87 -25.64 6.89
N ASP A 90 -6.08 -25.86 6.40
CA ASP A 90 -6.72 -25.03 5.39
C ASP A 90 -6.83 -23.59 5.92
N ILE A 91 -6.03 -22.65 5.37
CA ILE A 91 -5.98 -21.28 5.88
C ILE A 91 -7.37 -20.64 5.67
N PRO A 92 -8.04 -20.17 6.74
CA PRO A 92 -9.40 -19.65 6.64
C PRO A 92 -9.51 -18.55 5.58
N PHE A 93 -10.66 -18.50 4.87
CA PHE A 93 -10.94 -17.47 3.86
C PHE A 93 -10.64 -16.06 4.39
N SER A 94 -11.04 -15.76 5.62
CA SER A 94 -10.82 -14.46 6.26
C SER A 94 -9.35 -14.09 6.37
N ALA A 95 -8.47 -15.04 6.70
CA ALA A 95 -7.03 -14.80 6.78
C ALA A 95 -6.43 -14.52 5.40
N ARG A 96 -6.78 -15.34 4.39
CA ARG A 96 -6.34 -15.13 2.99
C ARG A 96 -6.85 -13.80 2.43
N PHE A 97 -8.10 -13.46 2.70
CA PHE A 97 -8.73 -12.20 2.32
C PHE A 97 -8.00 -11.01 2.96
N ASN A 98 -7.79 -11.05 4.27
CA ASN A 98 -7.09 -9.99 5.00
C ASN A 98 -5.66 -9.81 4.47
N GLN A 99 -4.94 -10.89 4.18
CA GLN A 99 -3.61 -10.81 3.57
C GLN A 99 -3.64 -10.12 2.20
N ALA A 100 -4.64 -10.42 1.35
CA ALA A 100 -4.79 -9.78 0.05
C ALA A 100 -5.12 -8.28 0.19
N VAL A 101 -6.02 -7.93 1.12
CA VAL A 101 -6.37 -6.54 1.44
C VAL A 101 -5.14 -5.76 1.95
N GLN A 102 -4.31 -6.36 2.81
CA GLN A 102 -3.09 -5.72 3.31
C GLN A 102 -2.10 -5.40 2.19
N VAL A 103 -1.99 -6.25 1.16
CA VAL A 103 -1.17 -5.94 -0.03
C VAL A 103 -1.71 -4.71 -0.76
N VAL A 104 -3.03 -4.63 -0.97
CA VAL A 104 -3.66 -3.46 -1.62
C VAL A 104 -3.45 -2.19 -0.78
N LEU A 105 -3.75 -2.23 0.52
CA LEU A 105 -3.60 -1.06 1.38
C LEU A 105 -2.15 -0.64 1.55
N GLY A 106 -1.21 -1.59 1.55
CA GLY A 106 0.23 -1.32 1.52
C GLY A 106 0.66 -0.57 0.25
N ALA A 107 0.13 -0.97 -0.91
CA ALA A 107 0.37 -0.29 -2.18
C ALA A 107 -0.16 1.16 -2.17
N ILE A 108 -1.36 1.36 -1.65
CA ILE A 108 -2.01 2.68 -1.51
C ILE A 108 -1.25 3.56 -0.52
N LEU A 109 -0.80 3.01 0.60
CA LEU A 109 0.03 3.72 1.56
C LEU A 109 1.33 4.20 0.91
N LEU A 110 2.01 3.30 0.19
CA LEU A 110 3.24 3.63 -0.53
C LEU A 110 3.02 4.76 -1.55
N TYR A 111 1.89 4.73 -2.26
CA TYR A 111 1.49 5.77 -3.21
C TYR A 111 1.42 7.14 -2.53
N TYR A 112 0.66 7.26 -1.45
CA TYR A 112 0.46 8.54 -0.76
C TYR A 112 1.68 9.00 0.05
N GLN A 113 2.45 8.08 0.64
CA GLN A 113 3.63 8.42 1.43
C GLN A 113 4.69 9.17 0.60
N TYR A 114 4.75 8.89 -0.70
CA TYR A 114 5.67 9.53 -1.63
C TYR A 114 5.04 10.69 -2.42
N GLY A 115 3.80 11.07 -2.09
CA GLY A 115 3.06 12.15 -2.74
C GLY A 115 2.71 11.85 -4.20
N LEU A 116 2.57 10.56 -4.57
CA LEU A 116 2.43 10.12 -5.96
C LEU A 116 1.04 10.42 -6.55
N GLU A 117 0.10 10.95 -5.77
CA GLU A 117 -1.09 11.63 -6.27
C GLU A 117 -0.75 12.84 -7.16
N ASN A 118 0.41 13.44 -6.95
CA ASN A 118 0.94 14.49 -7.80
C ASN A 118 1.61 13.86 -9.02
N VAL A 119 0.91 13.87 -10.16
CA VAL A 119 1.32 13.19 -11.40
C VAL A 119 2.74 13.54 -11.84
N HIS A 120 3.15 14.81 -11.73
CA HIS A 120 4.48 15.27 -12.13
C HIS A 120 5.61 14.58 -11.34
N LEU A 121 5.39 14.27 -10.05
CA LEU A 121 6.37 13.62 -9.19
C LEU A 121 6.65 12.16 -9.58
N ARG A 122 5.76 11.51 -10.33
CA ARG A 122 5.89 10.09 -10.69
C ARG A 122 7.01 9.79 -11.69
N LYS A 123 7.53 10.82 -12.36
CA LYS A 123 8.61 10.66 -13.36
C LYS A 123 10.00 10.97 -12.78
N GLU A 124 10.08 11.45 -11.55
CA GLU A 124 11.30 11.95 -10.93
C GLU A 124 12.05 10.88 -10.12
N GLY A 125 13.36 10.73 -10.36
CA GLY A 125 14.31 10.04 -9.49
C GLY A 125 13.80 8.77 -8.79
N SER A 126 13.90 8.74 -7.46
CA SER A 126 13.45 7.60 -6.64
C SER A 126 11.92 7.41 -6.65
N ARG A 127 11.13 8.48 -6.84
CA ARG A 127 9.66 8.44 -6.87
C ARG A 127 9.14 7.63 -8.04
N ARG A 128 9.82 7.66 -9.19
CA ARG A 128 9.50 6.80 -10.34
C ARG A 128 9.52 5.31 -9.99
N PHE A 129 10.53 4.87 -9.25
CA PHE A 129 10.62 3.48 -8.80
C PHE A 129 9.52 3.14 -7.80
N ARG A 130 9.22 4.07 -6.87
CA ARG A 130 8.14 3.89 -5.88
C ARG A 130 6.75 3.83 -6.51
N TYR A 131 6.50 4.63 -7.55
CA TYR A 131 5.25 4.57 -8.30
C TYR A 131 5.07 3.23 -9.02
N ARG A 132 6.11 2.75 -9.71
CA ARG A 132 6.10 1.42 -10.34
C ARG A 132 5.94 0.28 -9.34
N GLU A 133 6.57 0.40 -8.17
CA GLU A 133 6.41 -0.56 -7.09
C GLU A 133 4.97 -0.58 -6.58
N SER A 134 4.38 0.58 -6.31
CA SER A 134 2.99 0.69 -5.87
C SER A 134 2.01 0.10 -6.90
N LEU A 135 2.21 0.38 -8.20
CA LEU A 135 1.42 -0.23 -9.29
C LEU A 135 1.51 -1.76 -9.28
N ARG A 136 2.72 -2.33 -9.21
CA ARG A 136 2.89 -3.79 -9.16
C ARG A 136 2.25 -4.41 -7.92
N GLN A 137 2.32 -3.74 -6.78
CA GLN A 137 1.71 -4.23 -5.55
C GLN A 137 0.18 -4.21 -5.61
N ILE A 138 -0.45 -3.15 -6.13
CA ILE A 138 -1.91 -3.11 -6.24
C ILE A 138 -2.43 -4.16 -7.22
N GLU A 139 -1.77 -4.37 -8.36
CA GLU A 139 -2.10 -5.44 -9.33
C GLU A 139 -1.97 -6.83 -8.70
N ARG A 140 -0.90 -7.07 -7.93
CA ARG A 140 -0.72 -8.31 -7.18
C ARG A 140 -1.82 -8.49 -6.13
N GLY A 141 -2.21 -7.43 -5.43
CA GLY A 141 -3.30 -7.43 -4.47
C GLY A 141 -4.65 -7.79 -5.10
N ILE A 142 -4.97 -7.17 -6.25
CA ILE A 142 -6.16 -7.50 -7.04
C ILE A 142 -6.16 -8.98 -7.44
N THR A 143 -5.04 -9.48 -7.97
CA THR A 143 -4.90 -10.88 -8.37
C THR A 143 -5.14 -11.83 -7.19
N ARG A 144 -4.58 -11.49 -6.02
CA ARG A 144 -4.79 -12.28 -4.79
C ARG A 144 -6.24 -12.28 -4.34
N LEU A 145 -6.94 -11.15 -4.44
CA LEU A 145 -8.38 -11.10 -4.13
C LEU A 145 -9.17 -11.97 -5.12
N GLU A 146 -8.92 -11.82 -6.42
CA GLU A 146 -9.62 -12.55 -7.48
C GLU A 146 -9.53 -14.08 -7.31
N VAL A 147 -8.37 -14.61 -6.94
CA VAL A 147 -8.17 -16.05 -6.69
C VAL A 147 -9.03 -16.58 -5.52
N LEU A 148 -9.52 -15.72 -4.63
CA LEU A 148 -10.35 -16.14 -3.51
C LEU A 148 -11.82 -16.34 -3.88
N LYS A 149 -12.27 -15.88 -5.06
CA LYS A 149 -13.68 -15.96 -5.48
C LYS A 149 -14.29 -17.35 -5.35
N PRO A 150 -13.65 -18.44 -5.80
CA PRO A 150 -14.21 -19.79 -5.66
C PRO A 150 -14.36 -20.25 -4.21
N SER A 151 -13.57 -19.68 -3.29
CA SER A 151 -13.57 -20.03 -1.87
C SER A 151 -14.47 -19.12 -1.00
N ALA A 152 -15.12 -18.13 -1.60
CA ALA A 152 -16.10 -17.28 -0.91
C ALA A 152 -17.47 -17.96 -0.94
N LEU A 153 -17.75 -18.82 0.05
CA LEU A 153 -18.96 -19.64 0.07
C LEU A 153 -20.19 -18.88 0.57
N LEU A 154 -19.99 -17.89 1.45
CA LEU A 154 -21.07 -17.08 1.99
C LEU A 154 -21.31 -15.84 1.13
N ASP A 155 -22.58 -15.47 0.94
CA ASP A 155 -22.97 -14.22 0.24
C ASP A 155 -22.27 -12.99 0.84
N THR A 156 -22.12 -12.95 2.17
CA THR A 156 -21.39 -11.87 2.85
C THR A 156 -19.90 -11.84 2.49
N GLN A 157 -19.26 -12.99 2.27
CA GLN A 157 -17.86 -13.08 1.84
C GLN A 157 -17.72 -12.66 0.38
N GLN A 158 -18.64 -13.08 -0.49
CA GLN A 158 -18.67 -12.73 -1.90
C GLN A 158 -18.83 -11.21 -2.09
N LYS A 159 -19.80 -10.60 -1.40
CA LYS A 159 -20.02 -9.15 -1.43
C LYS A 159 -18.81 -8.36 -0.93
N LYS A 160 -18.19 -8.79 0.18
CA LYS A 160 -16.96 -8.17 0.69
C LYS A 160 -15.82 -8.26 -0.32
N LEU A 161 -15.65 -9.44 -0.91
CA LEU A 161 -14.59 -9.69 -1.88
C LEU A 161 -14.75 -8.85 -3.13
N GLU A 162 -15.94 -8.89 -3.73
CA GLU A 162 -16.27 -8.13 -4.93
C GLU A 162 -16.07 -6.63 -4.71
N LEU A 163 -16.54 -6.11 -3.57
CA LEU A 163 -16.39 -4.70 -3.25
C LEU A 163 -14.92 -4.28 -3.14
N PHE A 164 -14.08 -5.09 -2.50
CA PHE A 164 -12.65 -4.81 -2.41
C PHE A 164 -11.94 -4.92 -3.75
N VAL A 165 -12.30 -5.89 -4.60
CA VAL A 165 -11.78 -5.99 -5.97
C VAL A 165 -12.12 -4.74 -6.76
N ASN A 166 -13.39 -4.30 -6.73
CA ASN A 166 -13.86 -3.14 -7.48
C ASN A 166 -13.20 -1.84 -7.01
N PHE A 167 -13.08 -1.65 -5.70
CA PHE A 167 -12.31 -0.53 -5.16
C PHE A 167 -10.84 -0.55 -5.57
N SER A 168 -10.19 -1.72 -5.49
CA SER A 168 -8.77 -1.85 -5.86
C SER A 168 -8.54 -1.51 -7.34
N ARG A 169 -9.45 -1.95 -8.21
CA ARG A 169 -9.43 -1.60 -9.65
C ARG A 169 -9.70 -0.12 -9.88
N ALA A 170 -10.69 0.46 -9.22
CA ALA A 170 -10.98 1.89 -9.30
C ALA A 170 -9.77 2.72 -8.86
N PHE A 171 -9.09 2.31 -7.79
CA PHE A 171 -7.89 2.99 -7.30
C PHE A 171 -6.73 2.84 -8.30
N LEU A 172 -6.53 1.66 -8.89
CA LEU A 172 -5.56 1.45 -9.96
C LEU A 172 -5.83 2.35 -11.17
N GLN A 173 -7.08 2.44 -11.64
CA GLN A 173 -7.45 3.34 -12.74
C GLN A 173 -7.13 4.81 -12.41
N ASN A 174 -7.41 5.23 -11.18
CA ASN A 174 -7.03 6.55 -10.68
C ASN A 174 -5.50 6.76 -10.66
N MET A 175 -4.73 5.75 -10.23
CA MET A 175 -3.27 5.81 -10.25
C MET A 175 -2.72 5.96 -11.67
N LEU A 176 -3.40 5.43 -12.69
CA LEU A 176 -2.98 5.47 -14.09
C LEU A 176 -3.33 6.79 -14.81
N ILE A 177 -4.02 7.74 -14.16
CA ILE A 177 -4.25 9.07 -14.73
C ILE A 177 -2.92 9.79 -14.89
N GLU A 178 -2.46 10.00 -16.12
CA GLU A 178 -1.23 10.73 -16.43
C GLU A 178 -1.45 12.20 -16.81
N LYS A 179 -2.71 12.60 -16.97
CA LYS A 179 -3.06 13.98 -17.32
C LYS A 179 -2.75 14.90 -16.14
N TYR A 180 -2.08 16.01 -16.45
CA TYR A 180 -1.83 17.11 -15.53
C TYR A 180 -2.19 18.44 -16.21
N PHE A 181 -2.41 19.48 -15.41
CA PHE A 181 -2.82 20.77 -15.95
C PHE A 181 -1.71 21.44 -16.75
N VAL A 182 -2.08 21.86 -17.96
CA VAL A 182 -1.26 22.72 -18.83
C VAL A 182 -2.10 23.96 -19.14
N PRO A 183 -1.60 25.17 -18.83
CA PRO A 183 -2.33 26.40 -19.15
C PRO A 183 -2.59 26.51 -20.66
N SER A 184 -3.87 26.57 -21.05
CA SER A 184 -4.28 26.67 -22.46
C SER A 184 -4.86 28.03 -22.85
N GLY A 185 -5.04 28.94 -21.87
CA GLY A 185 -5.77 30.20 -22.05
C GLY A 185 -7.30 30.03 -22.18
N ILE A 186 -7.80 28.80 -22.25
CA ILE A 186 -9.23 28.51 -22.39
C ILE A 186 -9.88 28.54 -21.00
N GLU A 187 -10.77 29.51 -20.79
CA GLU A 187 -11.37 29.75 -19.47
C GLU A 187 -12.15 28.54 -18.93
N ILE A 188 -12.91 27.84 -19.80
CA ILE A 188 -13.71 26.68 -19.39
C ILE A 188 -12.81 25.54 -18.85
N GLU A 189 -11.65 25.32 -19.47
CA GLU A 189 -10.68 24.31 -19.03
C GLU A 189 -10.08 24.67 -17.68
N HIS A 190 -9.76 25.95 -17.48
CA HIS A 190 -9.19 26.42 -16.22
C HIS A 190 -10.19 26.32 -15.06
N ARG A 191 -11.45 26.71 -15.28
CA ARG A 191 -12.50 26.57 -14.26
C ARG A 191 -12.79 25.10 -13.95
N ALA A 192 -12.92 24.26 -14.97
CA ALA A 192 -13.11 22.82 -14.78
C ALA A 192 -11.96 22.16 -14.01
N TYR A 193 -10.71 22.50 -14.36
CA TYR A 193 -9.54 21.99 -13.66
C TYR A 193 -9.53 22.40 -12.17
N ARG A 194 -9.91 23.62 -11.82
CA ARG A 194 -9.96 24.06 -10.42
C ARG A 194 -10.89 23.18 -9.58
N HIS A 195 -12.11 22.94 -10.07
CA HIS A 195 -13.04 22.02 -9.41
C HIS A 195 -12.50 20.58 -9.37
N TYR A 196 -11.86 20.12 -10.46
CA TYR A 196 -11.26 18.79 -10.51
C TYR A 196 -10.16 18.63 -9.45
N ALA A 197 -9.25 19.61 -9.35
CA ALA A 197 -8.15 19.61 -8.41
C ALA A 197 -8.63 19.65 -6.95
N GLU A 198 -9.62 20.50 -6.64
CA GLU A 198 -10.21 20.60 -5.30
C GLU A 198 -10.90 19.28 -4.91
N GLY A 199 -11.73 18.74 -5.80
CA GLY A 199 -12.40 17.45 -5.59
C GLY A 199 -11.40 16.30 -5.40
N CYS A 200 -10.29 16.29 -6.14
CA CYS A 200 -9.21 15.33 -5.95
C CYS A 200 -8.54 15.46 -4.58
N SER A 201 -8.19 16.68 -4.18
CA SER A 201 -7.58 16.98 -2.88
C SER A 201 -8.43 16.45 -1.72
N MET A 202 -9.75 16.68 -1.79
CA MET A 202 -10.71 16.20 -0.80
C MET A 202 -10.86 14.68 -0.80
N LEU A 203 -10.93 14.04 -1.98
CA LEU A 203 -10.98 12.58 -2.09
C LEU A 203 -9.73 11.93 -1.52
N ASP A 204 -8.55 12.42 -1.91
CA ASP A 204 -7.27 11.90 -1.45
C ASP A 204 -7.13 12.08 0.07
N TYR A 205 -7.55 13.23 0.61
CA TYR A 205 -7.63 13.41 2.06
C TYR A 205 -8.54 12.37 2.72
N ALA A 206 -9.75 12.16 2.18
CA ALA A 206 -10.71 11.24 2.77
C ALA A 206 -10.20 9.80 2.81
N ILE A 207 -9.55 9.34 1.74
CA ILE A 207 -8.93 8.01 1.66
C ILE A 207 -7.77 7.91 2.66
N LYS A 208 -6.89 8.92 2.73
CA LYS A 208 -5.77 8.97 3.68
C LYS A 208 -6.24 8.86 5.12
N ASP A 209 -7.23 9.67 5.49
CA ASP A 209 -7.78 9.73 6.85
C ASP A 209 -8.45 8.39 7.23
N ALA A 210 -9.31 7.87 6.36
CA ALA A 210 -10.09 6.69 6.67
C ALA A 210 -9.25 5.40 6.80
N PHE A 211 -8.22 5.21 5.97
CA PHE A 211 -7.41 3.98 6.00
C PHE A 211 -6.13 4.08 6.81
N PHE A 212 -5.53 5.27 6.91
CA PHE A 212 -4.18 5.41 7.47
C PHE A 212 -4.10 6.41 8.63
N GLY A 213 -5.07 7.33 8.75
CA GLY A 213 -5.14 8.31 9.82
C GLY A 213 -3.79 8.99 10.06
N ASP A 214 -3.32 8.92 11.30
CA ASP A 214 -2.11 9.60 11.78
C ASP A 214 -0.82 9.15 11.06
N ARG A 215 -0.85 8.02 10.35
CA ARG A 215 0.30 7.57 9.53
C ARG A 215 0.57 8.50 8.34
N LEU A 216 -0.47 9.18 7.84
CA LEU A 216 -0.37 10.09 6.69
C LEU A 216 -0.86 11.51 6.99
N ILE A 217 -1.75 11.69 7.97
CA ILE A 217 -2.34 12.98 8.31
C ILE A 217 -1.85 13.41 9.68
N ARG A 218 -0.97 14.42 9.70
CA ARG A 218 -0.47 15.01 10.96
C ARG A 218 -1.49 15.95 11.59
N ILE A 219 -2.20 16.72 10.76
CA ILE A 219 -3.19 17.71 11.19
C ILE A 219 -4.49 17.42 10.43
N ARG A 220 -5.54 17.07 11.18
CA ARG A 220 -6.85 16.80 10.58
C ARG A 220 -7.56 18.11 10.26
N SER A 221 -8.03 18.23 9.04
CA SER A 221 -8.87 19.32 8.54
C SER A 221 -10.26 18.77 8.24
N GLY A 222 -11.09 18.66 9.28
CA GLY A 222 -12.43 18.07 9.19
C GLY A 222 -12.42 16.54 9.10
N SER A 223 -13.62 15.97 9.02
CA SER A 223 -13.81 14.51 8.93
C SER A 223 -13.74 14.02 7.49
N PHE A 224 -13.28 12.78 7.28
CA PHE A 224 -13.35 12.17 5.96
C PHE A 224 -14.77 12.07 5.39
N TYR A 225 -15.83 12.01 6.21
CA TYR A 225 -17.22 12.06 5.74
C TYR A 225 -17.54 13.38 5.06
N GLN A 226 -17.14 14.49 5.68
CA GLN A 226 -17.32 15.82 5.10
C GLN A 226 -16.55 15.94 3.78
N LYS A 227 -15.33 15.40 3.72
CA LYS A 227 -14.48 15.47 2.53
C LYS A 227 -14.99 14.59 1.38
N ILE A 228 -15.63 13.46 1.67
CA ILE A 228 -16.38 12.67 0.67
C ILE A 228 -17.48 13.53 0.02
N SER A 229 -18.31 14.21 0.83
CA SER A 229 -19.41 15.03 0.31
C SER A 229 -18.92 16.20 -0.52
N LEU A 230 -17.94 16.96 -0.02
CA LEU A 230 -17.39 18.10 -0.75
C LEU A 230 -16.70 17.66 -2.06
N SER A 231 -15.98 16.54 -2.04
CA SER A 231 -15.39 15.96 -3.26
C SER A 231 -16.46 15.62 -4.32
N TYR A 232 -17.58 15.04 -3.88
CA TYR A 232 -18.70 14.73 -4.76
C TYR A 232 -19.29 15.99 -5.41
N GLU A 233 -19.51 17.04 -4.61
CA GLU A 233 -20.03 18.32 -5.09
C GLU A 233 -19.13 18.95 -6.16
N GLU A 234 -17.83 18.98 -5.93
CA GLU A 234 -16.82 19.48 -6.88
C GLU A 234 -16.87 18.71 -8.21
N PHE A 235 -16.95 17.38 -8.16
CA PHE A 235 -17.05 16.56 -9.37
C PHE A 235 -18.38 16.75 -10.11
N LEU A 236 -19.50 16.87 -9.39
CA LEU A 236 -20.80 17.13 -10.01
C LEU A 236 -20.85 18.48 -10.73
N ILE A 237 -20.19 19.51 -10.19
CA ILE A 237 -20.09 20.82 -10.86
C ILE A 237 -19.45 20.66 -12.24
N ILE A 238 -18.42 19.83 -12.38
CA ILE A 238 -17.76 19.57 -13.67
C ILE A 238 -18.72 18.90 -14.64
N ILE A 239 -19.39 17.84 -14.21
CA ILE A 239 -20.34 17.11 -15.05
C ILE A 239 -21.50 18.01 -15.49
N ALA A 240 -22.04 18.83 -14.59
CA ALA A 240 -23.23 19.64 -14.85
C ALA A 240 -22.93 20.94 -15.62
N ARG A 241 -21.83 21.63 -15.30
CA ARG A 241 -21.53 22.98 -15.82
C ARG A 241 -20.39 23.02 -16.82
N TYR A 242 -19.52 22.03 -16.81
CA TYR A 242 -18.32 21.98 -17.64
C TYR A 242 -18.27 20.70 -18.50
N HIS A 243 -19.42 20.18 -18.92
CA HIS A 243 -19.58 18.95 -19.75
C HIS A 243 -18.78 18.91 -21.07
N LYS A 244 -18.30 20.06 -21.57
CA LYS A 244 -17.47 20.18 -22.78
C LYS A 244 -15.97 20.18 -22.48
N SER A 245 -15.62 20.20 -21.20
CA SER A 245 -14.23 20.24 -20.75
C SER A 245 -13.53 18.92 -21.03
N SER A 246 -12.25 19.01 -21.36
CA SER A 246 -11.39 17.84 -21.51
C SER A 246 -11.24 17.03 -20.21
N TRP A 247 -11.57 17.61 -19.03
CA TRP A 247 -11.43 16.98 -17.70
C TRP A 247 -12.55 16.01 -17.33
N ILE A 248 -13.58 15.86 -18.17
CA ILE A 248 -14.70 14.96 -17.91
C ILE A 248 -14.25 13.49 -17.72
N PRO A 249 -13.39 12.90 -18.58
CA PRO A 249 -12.99 11.50 -18.44
C PRO A 249 -12.28 11.23 -17.10
N GLU A 250 -11.34 12.08 -16.70
CA GLU A 250 -10.66 11.92 -15.40
C GLU A 250 -11.62 12.10 -14.22
N THR A 251 -12.56 13.04 -14.35
CA THR A 251 -13.60 13.26 -13.33
C THR A 251 -14.47 12.02 -13.14
N ILE A 252 -14.85 11.33 -14.23
CA ILE A 252 -15.64 10.09 -14.15
C ILE A 252 -14.87 8.99 -13.41
N ILE A 253 -13.56 8.85 -13.68
CA ILE A 253 -12.70 7.90 -12.94
C ILE A 253 -12.68 8.23 -11.44
N LYS A 254 -12.60 9.53 -11.09
CA LYS A 254 -12.62 9.99 -9.69
C LYS A 254 -13.97 9.76 -9.00
N ILE A 255 -15.08 10.00 -9.69
CA ILE A 255 -16.44 9.71 -9.18
C ILE A 255 -16.58 8.21 -8.92
N TYR A 256 -16.14 7.36 -9.85
CA TYR A 256 -16.22 5.91 -9.66
C TYR A 256 -15.37 5.45 -8.46
N LEU A 257 -14.16 5.99 -8.30
CA LEU A 257 -13.34 5.73 -7.12
C LEU A 257 -14.03 6.18 -5.82
N LEU A 258 -14.59 7.39 -5.80
CA LEU A 258 -15.34 7.94 -4.67
C LEU A 258 -16.53 7.05 -4.29
N GLU A 259 -17.26 6.53 -5.28
CA GLU A 259 -18.39 5.62 -5.08
C GLU A 259 -17.94 4.30 -4.43
N MET A 260 -16.90 3.66 -4.99
CA MET A 260 -16.37 2.40 -4.45
C MET A 260 -15.80 2.58 -3.05
N PHE A 261 -15.10 3.69 -2.81
CA PHE A 261 -14.59 4.05 -1.49
C PHE A 261 -15.72 4.23 -0.49
N THR A 262 -16.78 4.96 -0.84
CA THR A 262 -17.95 5.17 0.02
C THR A 262 -18.63 3.84 0.38
N LYS A 263 -18.77 2.92 -0.58
CA LYS A 263 -19.31 1.57 -0.33
C LYS A 263 -18.43 0.79 0.66
N ILE A 264 -17.09 0.84 0.53
CA ILE A 264 -16.17 0.19 1.49
C ILE A 264 -16.34 0.76 2.90
N ILE A 265 -16.42 2.07 3.04
CA ILE A 265 -16.59 2.72 4.35
C ILE A 265 -17.90 2.27 5.02
N LYS A 266 -19.00 2.19 4.25
CA LYS A 266 -20.29 1.71 4.76
C LYS A 266 -20.20 0.26 5.24
N LEU A 267 -19.53 -0.61 4.49
CA LEU A 267 -19.30 -2.01 4.86
C LEU A 267 -18.50 -2.12 6.17
N PHE A 268 -17.47 -1.30 6.37
CA PHE A 268 -16.71 -1.29 7.62
C PHE A 268 -17.53 -0.84 8.83
N LYS A 269 -18.44 0.12 8.64
CA LYS A 269 -19.37 0.55 9.68
C LYS A 269 -20.37 -0.54 10.06
N SER A 270 -20.95 -1.23 9.08
CA SER A 270 -21.96 -2.28 9.35
C SER A 270 -21.39 -3.53 10.03
N MET A 271 -20.06 -3.65 10.16
CA MET A 271 -19.40 -4.74 10.89
C MET A 271 -19.01 -4.37 12.33
N ARG A 272 -19.20 -3.11 12.75
CA ARG A 272 -18.92 -2.62 14.11
C ARG A 272 -20.19 -2.52 14.98
N TYR A 273 -21.32 -2.96 14.46
CA TYR A 273 -22.61 -3.07 15.15
C TYR A 273 -23.09 -4.52 15.07
#